data_AF-A0ABD5M0F7-F1
#
_entry.id   AF-A0ABD5M0F7-F1
#
_cell.length_a   1.000
_cell.length_b   1.000
_cell.length_c   1.000
_cell.angle_alpha   90.00
_cell.angle_beta   90.00
_cell.angle_gamma   90.00
#
_symmetry.space_group_name_H-M   'P 1'
#
loop_
_entity.id
_entity.type
_entity.pdbx_description
1 polymer ?
#
loop_
_entity_poly.entity_id
_entity_poly.type
_entity_poly.pdbx_seq_one_letter_code
_entity_poly.pdbx_strand_id
1 'polypeptide(L)'
;MSLPDSLRTVVAVAVYWSAIALGGSVLLPDPTSPLVAVPIVGGGAVVAHAARTDRLVPLGYAVGTMWLAVLALSVGTGVVDVVAPPAEEIAPLADYPGIAAIGTVGLLAVLIAAYAAFIRWTAARDGEVAA
;
A
#
# COMPACT_ATOMS: atom_id res chain seq x y z
N MET A 1 8.87 -6.63 -30.63
CA MET A 1 9.22 -7.88 -29.93
C MET A 1 8.49 -7.86 -28.60
N SER A 2 7.62 -8.83 -28.32
CA SER A 2 7.00 -8.97 -27.01
C SER A 2 8.07 -9.40 -25.99
N LEU A 3 8.07 -8.79 -24.81
CA LEU A 3 8.91 -9.26 -23.70
C LEU A 3 8.46 -10.68 -23.32
N PRO A 4 9.39 -11.57 -22.91
CA PRO A 4 9.03 -12.85 -22.33
C PRO A 4 8.12 -12.65 -21.11
N ASP A 5 7.07 -13.45 -20.97
CA ASP A 5 6.11 -13.34 -19.86
C ASP A 5 6.78 -13.46 -18.49
N SER A 6 7.84 -14.28 -18.39
CA SER A 6 8.65 -14.40 -17.18
C SER A 6 9.32 -13.08 -16.79
N LEU A 7 9.90 -12.36 -17.76
CA LEU A 7 10.54 -11.07 -17.53
C LEU A 7 9.50 -10.02 -17.13
N ARG A 8 8.33 -10.03 -17.77
CA ARG A 8 7.22 -9.14 -17.41
C ARG A 8 6.75 -9.38 -15.97
N THR A 9 6.63 -10.63 -15.55
CA THR A 9 6.25 -11.00 -14.19
C THR A 9 7.29 -10.57 -13.17
N VAL A 10 8.58 -10.81 -13.42
CA VAL A 10 9.67 -10.40 -12.52
C VAL A 10 9.69 -8.88 -12.36
N VAL A 11 9.55 -8.13 -13.46
CA VAL A 11 9.48 -6.66 -13.42
C VAL A 11 8.25 -6.20 -12.63
N ALA A 12 7.08 -6.79 -12.86
CA ALA A 12 5.86 -6.45 -12.12
C ALA A 12 6.01 -6.72 -10.61
N VAL A 13 6.60 -7.86 -10.24
CA VAL A 13 6.91 -8.21 -8.85
C VAL A 13 7.84 -7.18 -8.21
N ALA A 14 8.94 -6.82 -8.89
CA ALA A 14 9.88 -5.82 -8.39
C ALA A 14 9.23 -4.44 -8.21
N VAL A 15 8.42 -4.03 -9.18
CA VAL A 15 7.71 -2.74 -9.16
C VAL A 15 6.67 -2.71 -8.05
N TYR A 16 5.80 -3.71 -7.96
CA TYR A 16 4.76 -3.74 -6.92
C TYR A 16 5.35 -3.86 -5.53
N TRP A 17 6.38 -4.69 -5.34
CA TRP A 17 7.05 -4.79 -4.06
C TRP A 17 7.67 -3.47 -3.63
N SER A 18 8.37 -2.79 -4.54
CA SER A 18 8.95 -1.47 -4.26
C SER A 18 7.87 -0.43 -3.96
N ALA A 19 6.79 -0.41 -4.74
CA ALA A 19 5.68 0.53 -4.54
C ALA A 19 4.99 0.33 -3.18
N ILE A 20 4.84 -0.92 -2.73
CA ILE A 20 4.28 -1.24 -1.41
C ILE A 20 5.25 -0.86 -0.29
N ALA A 21 6.53 -1.22 -0.43
CA ALA A 21 7.56 -0.89 0.56
C ALA A 21 7.67 0.62 0.76
N LEU A 22 7.70 1.39 -0.34
CA LEU A 22 7.74 2.85 -0.30
C LEU A 22 6.45 3.45 0.25
N GLY A 23 5.29 3.04 -0.29
CA GLY A 23 3.99 3.58 0.14
C GLY A 23 3.70 3.28 1.61
N GLY A 24 3.98 2.07 2.08
CA GLY A 24 3.79 1.70 3.48
C GLY A 24 4.80 2.34 4.44
N SER A 25 5.95 2.79 3.93
CA SER A 25 6.98 3.46 4.73
C SER A 25 6.89 4.99 4.69
N VAL A 26 6.01 5.57 3.88
CA VAL A 26 5.94 7.04 3.68
C VAL A 26 5.60 7.80 4.96
N LEU A 27 4.97 7.13 5.92
CA LEU A 27 4.58 7.68 7.22
C LEU A 27 5.61 7.40 8.33
N LEU A 28 6.73 6.74 8.01
CA LEU A 28 7.82 6.51 8.96
C LEU A 28 8.73 7.75 9.00
N PRO A 29 8.84 8.43 10.16
CA PRO A 29 9.74 9.57 10.30
C PRO A 29 11.22 9.14 10.33
N ASP A 30 11.52 7.95 10.87
CA ASP A 30 12.86 7.38 10.90
C ASP A 30 12.95 6.13 9.99
N PRO A 31 13.72 6.18 8.88
CA PRO A 31 13.86 5.07 7.95
C PRO A 31 14.71 3.91 8.49
N THR A 32 15.42 4.09 9.62
CA THR A 32 16.16 3.02 10.30
C THR A 32 15.30 2.25 11.30
N SER A 33 14.08 2.72 11.55
CA SER A 33 13.13 2.07 12.45
C SER A 33 12.84 0.63 12.00
N PRO A 34 12.83 -0.35 12.92
CA PRO A 34 12.47 -1.73 12.60
C PRO A 34 11.05 -1.86 12.02
N LEU A 35 10.18 -0.85 12.22
CA LEU A 35 8.85 -0.82 11.61
C LEU A 35 8.89 -0.82 10.07
N VAL A 36 9.99 -0.41 9.44
CA VAL A 36 10.18 -0.51 7.99
C VAL A 36 10.10 -1.96 7.49
N ALA A 37 10.39 -2.93 8.35
CA ALA A 37 10.28 -4.34 8.01
C ALA A 37 8.82 -4.76 7.74
N VAL A 38 7.83 -4.07 8.30
CA VAL A 38 6.40 -4.39 8.14
C VAL A 38 5.95 -4.28 6.68
N PRO A 39 6.10 -3.12 6.00
CA PRO A 39 5.73 -3.01 4.58
C PRO A 39 6.68 -3.79 3.66
N ILE A 40 7.95 -3.98 4.03
CA ILE A 40 8.90 -4.77 3.23
C ILE A 40 8.51 -6.26 3.23
N VAL A 41 8.38 -6.87 4.40
CA VAL A 41 8.08 -8.30 4.55
C VAL A 41 6.62 -8.57 4.22
N GLY A 42 5.70 -7.77 4.74
CA GLY A 42 4.27 -7.88 4.44
C GLY A 42 3.96 -7.66 2.98
N GLY A 43 4.52 -6.61 2.36
CA GLY A 43 4.41 -6.35 0.93
C GLY A 43 5.02 -7.47 0.10
N GLY A 44 6.18 -7.99 0.50
CA GLY A 44 6.82 -9.14 -0.13
C GLY A 44 5.92 -10.39 -0.12
N ALA A 45 5.27 -10.68 1.02
CA ALA A 45 4.35 -11.80 1.14
C ALA A 45 3.12 -11.64 0.24
N VAL A 46 2.52 -10.44 0.18
CA VAL A 46 1.37 -10.14 -0.69
C VAL A 46 1.75 -10.29 -2.16
N VAL A 47 2.89 -9.73 -2.58
CA VAL A 47 3.38 -9.82 -3.97
C VAL A 47 3.71 -11.27 -4.33
N ALA A 48 4.38 -12.00 -3.44
CA ALA A 48 4.69 -13.42 -3.65
C ALA A 48 3.42 -14.26 -3.81
N HIS A 49 2.40 -14.00 -2.99
CA HIS A 49 1.11 -14.66 -3.11
C HIS A 49 0.43 -14.32 -4.44
N ALA A 50 0.38 -13.05 -4.83
CA ALA A 50 -0.22 -12.62 -6.09
C ALA A 50 0.48 -13.23 -7.32
N ALA A 51 1.82 -13.28 -7.30
CA ALA A 51 2.61 -13.89 -8.37
C ALA A 51 2.39 -15.41 -8.46
N ARG A 52 2.27 -16.10 -7.33
CA ARG A 52 2.01 -17.56 -7.30
C ARG A 52 0.60 -17.96 -7.71
N THR A 53 -0.33 -17.02 -7.71
CA THR A 53 -1.76 -17.28 -7.98
C THR A 53 -2.25 -16.59 -9.25
N ASP A 54 -1.34 -16.02 -10.06
CA ASP A 54 -1.66 -15.24 -11.25
C ASP A 54 -2.63 -14.07 -10.99
N ARG A 55 -2.52 -13.45 -9.80
CA ARG A 55 -3.38 -12.34 -9.33
C ARG A 55 -2.66 -10.98 -9.32
N LEU A 56 -1.70 -10.77 -10.22
CA LEU A 56 -0.96 -9.50 -10.33
C LEU A 56 -1.85 -8.32 -10.75
N VAL A 57 -2.91 -8.55 -11.53
CA VAL A 57 -3.84 -7.49 -11.93
C VAL A 57 -4.68 -6.98 -10.74
N PRO A 58 -5.37 -7.83 -9.96
CA PRO A 58 -5.99 -7.43 -8.69
C PRO A 58 -5.03 -6.71 -7.73
N LEU A 59 -3.78 -7.18 -7.65
CA LEU A 59 -2.75 -6.53 -6.84
C LEU A 59 -2.46 -5.10 -7.33
N GLY A 60 -2.36 -4.88 -8.64
CA GLY A 60 -2.17 -3.55 -9.21
C GLY A 60 -3.27 -2.57 -8.79
N TYR A 61 -4.54 -3.00 -8.80
CA TYR A 61 -5.65 -2.18 -8.30
C TYR A 61 -5.53 -1.88 -6.81
N ALA A 62 -5.17 -2.88 -6.00
CA ALA A 62 -4.97 -2.71 -4.57
C ALA A 62 -3.82 -1.74 -4.24
N VAL A 63 -2.70 -1.83 -4.96
CA VAL A 63 -1.58 -0.88 -4.85
C VAL A 63 -2.05 0.53 -5.22
N GLY A 64 -2.83 0.67 -6.29
CA GLY A 64 -3.45 1.95 -6.66
C GLY A 64 -4.33 2.52 -5.55
N THR A 65 -5.20 1.69 -4.94
CA THR A 65 -6.05 2.10 -3.81
C THR A 65 -5.22 2.53 -2.60
N MET A 66 -4.14 1.82 -2.29
CA MET A 66 -3.21 2.20 -1.21
C MET A 66 -2.59 3.58 -1.47
N TRP A 67 -2.12 3.85 -2.70
CA TRP A 67 -1.57 5.16 -3.06
C TRP A 67 -2.62 6.27 -3.06
N LEU A 68 -3.86 5.98 -3.41
CA LEU A 68 -4.97 6.92 -3.22
C LEU A 68 -5.19 7.25 -1.74
N ALA A 69 -5.07 6.27 -0.84
CA ALA A 69 -5.12 6.51 0.60
C ALA A 69 -3.96 7.39 1.08
N VAL A 70 -2.73 7.13 0.59
CA VAL A 70 -1.56 7.98 0.85
C VAL A 70 -1.81 9.41 0.38
N LEU A 71 -2.34 9.60 -0.83
CA LEU A 71 -2.70 10.92 -1.36
C LEU A 71 -3.77 11.60 -0.51
N ALA A 72 -4.82 10.89 -0.11
CA ALA A 72 -5.88 11.42 0.74
C ALA A 72 -5.34 11.85 2.11
N LEU A 73 -4.45 11.07 2.72
CA LEU A 73 -3.78 11.43 3.97
C LEU A 73 -2.87 12.65 3.79
N SER A 74 -2.12 12.71 2.68
CA SER A 74 -1.22 13.84 2.37
C SER A 74 -1.99 15.14 2.18
N VAL A 75 -3.10 15.10 1.45
CA VAL A 75 -3.99 16.26 1.26
C VAL A 75 -4.70 16.61 2.56
N GLY A 76 -5.21 15.61 3.29
CA GLY A 76 -5.93 15.83 4.55
C GLY A 76 -5.08 16.50 5.62
N THR A 77 -3.84 16.02 5.82
CA THR A 77 -2.87 16.63 6.75
C THR A 77 -2.52 18.06 6.34
N GLY A 78 -2.21 18.30 5.06
CA GLY A 78 -1.93 19.64 4.56
C GLY A 78 -3.11 20.63 4.70
N VAL A 79 -4.35 20.17 4.56
CA VAL A 79 -5.55 21.02 4.80
C VAL A 79 -5.72 21.35 6.28
N VAL A 80 -5.48 20.38 7.18
CA VAL A 80 -5.54 20.60 8.63
C VAL A 80 -4.52 21.65 9.06
N ASP A 81 -3.28 21.58 8.54
CA ASP A 81 -2.23 22.54 8.86
C ASP A 81 -2.57 23.98 8.44
N VAL A 82 -3.36 24.15 7.37
CA VAL A 82 -3.79 25.48 6.87
C VAL A 82 -4.96 26.05 7.68
N VAL A 83 -5.90 25.21 8.09
CA VAL A 83 -7.16 25.65 8.72
C VAL A 83 -7.05 25.74 10.25
N ALA A 84 -6.17 24.94 10.85
CA ALA A 84 -5.88 24.94 12.28
C ALA A 84 -4.37 25.18 12.49
N PRO A 85 -3.88 26.43 12.30
CA PRO A 85 -2.49 26.75 12.60
C PRO A 85 -2.19 26.35 14.05
N PRO A 86 -1.01 25.76 14.32
CA PRO A 86 -0.74 25.16 15.61
C PRO A 86 -0.86 26.22 16.69
N ALA A 87 -1.84 26.03 17.60
CA ALA A 87 -1.80 26.66 18.90
C ALA A 87 -0.46 26.24 19.52
N GLU A 88 0.34 27.23 19.92
CA GLU A 88 1.69 27.03 20.45
C GLU A 88 1.73 25.81 21.38
N GLU A 89 2.63 24.87 21.09
CA GLU A 89 2.94 23.67 21.90
C GLU A 89 2.06 22.41 21.71
N ILE A 90 1.70 22.05 20.47
CA ILE A 90 1.49 20.64 20.12
C ILE A 90 2.75 20.15 19.42
N ALA A 91 3.53 19.28 20.09
CA ALA A 91 4.65 18.58 19.46
C ALA A 91 4.17 18.00 18.12
N PRO A 92 4.91 18.18 17.01
CA PRO A 92 4.48 17.69 15.70
C PRO A 92 3.98 16.26 15.85
N LEU A 93 2.75 15.95 15.43
CA LEU A 93 2.24 14.57 15.54
C LEU A 93 3.15 13.56 14.81
N ALA A 94 3.99 14.06 13.89
CA ALA A 94 5.08 13.34 13.23
C ALA A 94 6.14 12.78 14.19
N ASP A 95 6.36 13.41 15.35
CA ASP A 95 7.33 12.97 16.37
C ASP A 95 6.73 11.94 17.36
N TYR A 96 5.43 11.64 17.24
CA TYR A 96 4.78 10.64 18.08
C TYR A 96 4.91 9.23 17.47
N PRO A 97 5.72 8.32 18.05
CA PRO A 97 6.01 7.01 17.46
C PRO A 97 4.76 6.14 17.28
N GLY A 98 3.71 6.36 18.08
CA GLY A 98 2.43 5.65 17.95
C GLY A 98 1.69 5.96 16.66
N ILE A 99 1.77 7.19 16.14
CA ILE A 99 1.03 7.62 14.94
C ILE A 99 1.68 7.05 13.68
N ALA A 100 3.03 7.03 13.63
CA ALA A 100 3.78 6.41 12.56
C ALA A 100 3.51 4.90 12.44
N ALA A 101 3.41 4.20 13.59
CA ALA A 101 3.08 2.78 13.64
C ALA A 101 1.65 2.51 13.15
N ILE A 102 0.66 3.30 13.61
CA ILE A 102 -0.74 3.18 13.18
C ILE A 102 -0.88 3.46 11.68
N GLY A 103 -0.19 4.48 11.16
CA GLY A 103 -0.20 4.81 9.74
C GLY A 103 0.38 3.68 8.87
N THR A 104 1.55 3.16 9.24
CA THR A 104 2.23 2.07 8.51
C THR A 104 1.38 0.80 8.47
N VAL A 105 0.87 0.36 9.63
CA VAL A 105 0.01 -0.82 9.74
C VAL A 105 -1.34 -0.60 9.04
N GLY A 106 -1.89 0.60 9.16
CA GLY A 106 -3.14 1.00 8.50
C GLY A 106 -3.04 0.95 6.98
N LEU A 107 -1.95 1.45 6.40
CA LEU A 107 -1.73 1.38 4.95
C LEU A 107 -1.58 -0.06 4.46
N LEU A 108 -0.87 -0.91 5.21
CA LEU A 108 -0.79 -2.33 4.90
C LEU A 108 -2.18 -3.01 5.00
N ALA A 109 -2.99 -2.66 6.00
CA ALA A 109 -4.35 -3.16 6.14
C ALA A 109 -5.25 -2.73 4.98
N VAL A 110 -5.15 -1.48 4.52
CA VAL A 110 -5.85 -0.97 3.33
C VAL A 110 -5.47 -1.77 2.09
N LEU A 111 -4.16 -2.01 1.88
CA LEU A 111 -3.67 -2.83 0.78
C LEU A 111 -4.28 -4.24 0.82
N ILE A 112 -4.21 -4.93 1.96
CA ILE A 112 -4.71 -6.30 2.12
C ILE A 112 -6.23 -6.34 1.90
N ALA A 113 -6.98 -5.41 2.48
CA ALA A 113 -8.43 -5.35 2.33
C ALA A 113 -8.85 -5.09 0.87
N ALA A 114 -8.18 -4.15 0.20
CA ALA A 114 -8.42 -3.86 -1.20
C ALA A 114 -8.10 -5.08 -2.09
N TYR A 115 -6.95 -5.72 -1.86
CA TYR A 115 -6.55 -6.91 -2.60
C TYR A 115 -7.58 -8.05 -2.44
N ALA A 116 -7.99 -8.34 -1.21
CA ALA A 116 -9.02 -9.34 -0.95
C ALA A 116 -10.37 -8.99 -1.61
N ALA A 117 -10.76 -7.71 -1.62
CA ALA A 117 -11.98 -7.25 -2.26
C ALA A 117 -11.94 -7.44 -3.78
N PHE A 118 -10.83 -7.08 -4.43
CA PHE A 118 -10.68 -7.26 -5.88
C PHE A 118 -10.63 -8.73 -6.29
N ILE A 119 -10.01 -9.61 -5.49
CA ILE A 119 -10.07 -11.06 -5.75
C ILE A 119 -11.53 -11.54 -5.73
N ARG A 120 -12.29 -11.21 -4.69
CA ARG A 120 -13.70 -11.61 -4.57
C ARG A 120 -14.53 -11.08 -5.74
N TRP A 121 -14.31 -9.83 -6.13
CA TRP A 121 -15.02 -9.21 -7.24
C TRP A 121 -14.72 -9.88 -8.58
N THR A 122 -13.44 -10.16 -8.87
CA THR A 122 -13.08 -10.88 -10.11
C THR A 122 -13.69 -12.28 -10.15
N ALA A 123 -13.63 -13.02 -9.04
CA ALA A 123 -14.21 -14.36 -8.96
C ALA A 123 -15.74 -14.36 -9.18
N ALA A 124 -16.46 -13.35 -8.66
CA ALA A 124 -17.90 -13.22 -8.88
C ALA A 124 -18.23 -12.96 -10.36
N ARG A 125 -17.48 -12.07 -11.02
CA ARG A 125 -17.67 -11.77 -12.44
C ARG A 125 -17.39 -12.97 -13.35
N ASP A 126 -16.34 -13.73 -13.05
CA ASP A 126 -16.01 -14.92 -13.83
C ASP A 126 -17.10 -16.00 -13.70
N GLY A 127 -17.74 -16.09 -12.53
CA GLY A 127 -18.89 -16.98 -12.30
C GLY A 127 -20.17 -16.55 -13.01
N GLU A 128 -20.43 -15.24 -13.13
CA GLU A 128 -21.58 -14.70 -13.88
C GLU A 128 -21.45 -14.92 -15.39
N VAL A 129 -20.24 -14.92 -15.95
CA VAL A 129 -20.00 -15.14 -17.39
C VAL A 129 -20.11 -16.62 -17.78
N ALA A 130 -19.94 -17.54 -16.82
CA ALA A 130 -19.99 -18.98 -17.04
C ALA A 130 -21.38 -19.61 -16.84
N ALA A 131 -22.38 -18.84 -16.39
CA ALA A 131 -23.75 -19.28 -16.14
C ALA A 131 -24.69 -18.91 -17.30
#